data_AF-A0A166MTN3-F1
#
_entry.id   AF-A0A166MTN3-F1
#
_cell.length_a   1.000
_cell.length_b   1.000
_cell.length_c   1.000
_cell.angle_alpha   90.00
_cell.angle_beta   90.00
_cell.angle_gamma   90.00
#
_symmetry.space_group_name_H-M   'P 1'
#
loop_
_entity.id
_entity.type
_entity.pdbx_description
1 polymer ?
#
loop_
_entity_poly.entity_id
_entity_poly.type
_entity_poly.pdbx_seq_one_letter_code
_entity_poly.pdbx_strand_id
1 'polypeptide(L)'
;MHHPSPPTPPHVSIMDIFFPGFTGVTAAIHQLLNGNLDGYAGLLCVCGVLMVCSKFLCKTVGGLVDTYFTSKTNVHDPDEAYDMLEAWVSAQDFSKDASSSLVSVESRRGKPMSQLNPDTAAKKHLRFTPWGEPLSFWYRGRRLTLRCTQDKAALFPRNTMTVSCVGLSSQILRDLMEECRIEYLRLAQNKTAIFEHCNNGWKRTDTRETRPINTIIMNKTLKQLLLQDIQSFLDPRARSWYARRGLPYRRGYLLYGRPGTGKSSLSMAVAGCFRLDIYVLSLAALNDGQLSTLFRELPQRCVVLLEDVDAVGTTQSRVSDADDFDTRPEDSRRSSKPKGTVSLSGLLNVLDGVASQEGRVLIMTTNHIEHLDEALIRSGRVDKKIEFQLADADVVREIFNTVFQQSEVELPDLEKRTDNNEKARRLADQFASQVPELEFSPADIFSFLLANRDSPSGALAEVNAWVSRTRDDKALRRGDSWVQSD
;
A
#
# COMPACT_ATOMS: atom_id res chain seq x y z
N MET A 1 -80.71 54.83 -0.39
CA MET A 1 -79.96 53.89 0.46
C MET A 1 -79.96 52.55 -0.27
N HIS A 2 -78.88 52.18 -0.98
CA HIS A 2 -77.78 51.30 -0.51
C HIS A 2 -78.33 50.03 0.18
N HIS A 3 -78.08 48.80 -0.29
CA HIS A 3 -76.78 48.21 -0.64
C HIS A 3 -76.85 47.14 -1.75
N PRO A 4 -75.73 46.88 -2.46
CA PRO A 4 -75.56 45.75 -3.37
C PRO A 4 -75.15 44.46 -2.64
N SER A 5 -75.57 43.32 -3.19
CA SER A 5 -75.18 41.96 -2.77
C SER A 5 -73.68 41.69 -3.03
N PRO A 6 -72.99 40.85 -2.22
CA PRO A 6 -71.57 40.58 -2.38
C PRO A 6 -71.26 39.67 -3.59
N PRO A 7 -70.06 39.78 -4.20
CA PRO A 7 -69.63 38.91 -5.29
C PRO A 7 -69.24 37.51 -4.79
N THR A 8 -69.59 36.50 -5.57
CA THR A 8 -69.17 35.10 -5.38
C THR A 8 -67.65 34.94 -5.63
N PRO A 9 -66.94 34.09 -4.85
CA PRO A 9 -65.50 33.88 -5.03
C PRO A 9 -65.20 33.07 -6.31
N PRO A 10 -64.03 33.28 -6.96
CA PRO A 10 -63.65 32.55 -8.16
C PRO A 10 -63.37 31.07 -7.83
N HIS A 11 -63.95 30.16 -8.61
CA HIS A 11 -63.67 28.73 -8.53
C HIS A 11 -62.21 28.47 -8.95
N VAL A 12 -61.33 28.24 -7.98
CA VAL A 12 -59.96 27.78 -8.25
C VAL A 12 -60.01 26.30 -8.60
N SER A 13 -59.53 25.95 -9.79
CA SER A 13 -59.44 24.55 -10.23
C SER A 13 -58.44 23.79 -9.35
N ILE A 14 -58.82 22.59 -8.89
CA ILE A 14 -57.97 21.73 -8.05
C ILE A 14 -56.61 21.44 -8.71
N MET A 15 -56.53 21.44 -10.05
CA MET A 15 -55.28 21.22 -10.76
C MET A 15 -54.27 22.38 -10.67
N ASP A 16 -54.71 23.63 -10.44
CA ASP A 16 -53.79 24.76 -10.25
C ASP A 16 -53.04 24.70 -8.91
N ILE A 17 -53.57 23.93 -7.94
CA ILE A 17 -52.92 23.69 -6.65
C ILE A 17 -51.69 22.79 -6.83
N PHE A 18 -51.76 21.83 -7.77
CA PHE A 18 -50.66 20.90 -8.05
C PHE A 18 -49.70 21.41 -9.14
N PHE A 19 -50.21 22.22 -10.07
CA PHE A 19 -49.44 22.78 -11.17
C PHE A 19 -49.82 24.26 -11.36
N PRO A 20 -49.10 25.20 -10.72
CA PRO A 20 -49.41 26.63 -10.81
C PRO A 20 -49.38 27.10 -12.28
N GLY A 21 -50.52 27.61 -12.77
CA GLY A 21 -50.67 28.10 -14.15
C GLY A 21 -51.23 27.07 -15.14
N PHE A 22 -51.66 25.89 -14.69
CA PHE A 22 -52.26 24.85 -15.53
C PHE A 22 -53.58 25.31 -16.18
N THR A 23 -54.41 26.09 -15.48
CA THR A 23 -55.61 26.69 -16.07
C THR A 23 -55.29 27.72 -17.15
N GLY A 24 -54.22 28.50 -16.99
CA GLY A 24 -53.76 29.44 -18.00
C GLY A 24 -53.25 28.75 -19.27
N VAL A 25 -52.51 27.65 -19.11
CA VAL A 25 -52.02 26.83 -20.23
C VAL A 25 -53.16 26.09 -20.94
N THR A 26 -54.11 25.52 -20.20
CA THR A 26 -55.28 24.85 -20.79
C THR A 26 -56.23 25.84 -21.48
N ALA A 27 -56.45 27.02 -20.92
CA ALA A 27 -57.22 28.08 -21.58
C ALA A 27 -56.54 28.57 -22.87
N ALA A 28 -55.21 28.74 -22.86
CA ALA A 28 -54.45 29.10 -24.05
C ALA A 28 -54.48 28.00 -25.13
N ILE A 29 -54.38 26.72 -24.75
CA ILE A 29 -54.52 25.58 -25.68
C ILE A 29 -55.94 25.52 -26.25
N HIS A 30 -56.97 25.76 -25.44
CA HIS A 30 -58.36 25.75 -25.88
C HIS A 30 -58.69 26.93 -26.81
N GLN A 31 -58.08 28.10 -26.59
CA GLN A 31 -58.17 29.25 -27.50
C GLN A 31 -57.39 29.04 -28.80
N LEU A 32 -56.25 28.34 -28.75
CA LEU A 32 -55.45 27.96 -29.92
C LEU A 32 -56.21 26.95 -30.82
N LEU A 33 -56.87 25.96 -30.22
CA LEU A 33 -57.71 24.97 -30.92
C LEU A 33 -58.98 25.59 -31.53
N ASN A 34 -59.52 26.63 -30.89
CA ASN A 34 -60.71 27.34 -31.36
C ASN A 34 -60.42 28.47 -32.37
N GLY A 35 -59.15 28.65 -32.79
CA GLY A 35 -58.78 29.53 -33.91
C GLY A 35 -58.95 31.03 -33.68
N ASN A 36 -59.04 31.49 -32.42
CA ASN A 36 -59.46 32.86 -32.10
C ASN A 36 -58.33 33.76 -31.54
N LEU A 37 -57.07 33.50 -31.92
CA LEU A 37 -55.93 34.35 -31.59
C LEU A 37 -55.49 35.17 -32.82
N ASP A 38 -55.12 36.43 -32.61
CA ASP A 38 -54.33 37.20 -33.59
C ASP A 38 -53.12 36.38 -34.03
N GLY A 39 -52.86 36.28 -35.33
CA GLY A 39 -51.93 35.30 -35.91
C GLY A 39 -50.52 35.29 -35.28
N TYR A 40 -50.06 36.42 -34.76
CA TYR A 40 -48.79 36.54 -34.02
C TYR A 40 -48.81 35.87 -32.64
N ALA A 41 -49.91 35.98 -31.89
CA ALA A 41 -50.04 35.37 -30.58
C ALA A 41 -50.19 33.84 -30.70
N GLY A 42 -50.92 33.36 -31.71
CA GLY A 42 -50.97 31.94 -32.06
C GLY A 42 -49.60 31.36 -32.41
N LEU A 43 -48.79 32.09 -33.20
CA LEU A 43 -47.44 31.68 -33.57
C LEU A 43 -46.50 31.59 -32.34
N LEU A 44 -46.57 32.56 -31.42
CA LEU A 44 -45.77 32.56 -30.19
C LEU A 44 -46.13 31.38 -29.27
N CYS A 45 -47.42 31.04 -29.13
CA CYS A 45 -47.86 29.87 -28.39
C CYS A 45 -47.35 28.56 -29.00
N VAL A 46 -47.42 28.42 -30.33
CA VAL A 46 -46.87 27.24 -31.04
C VAL A 46 -45.36 27.14 -30.87
N CYS A 47 -44.62 28.24 -31.00
CA CYS A 47 -43.17 28.28 -30.76
C CYS A 47 -42.81 27.92 -29.31
N GLY A 48 -43.59 28.41 -28.33
CA GLY A 48 -43.42 28.05 -26.92
C GLY A 48 -43.64 26.56 -26.65
N VAL A 49 -44.72 25.99 -27.20
CA VAL A 49 -45.01 24.55 -27.10
C VAL A 49 -43.91 23.74 -27.78
N LEU A 50 -43.46 24.12 -28.97
CA LEU A 50 -42.36 23.45 -29.66
C LEU A 50 -41.05 23.50 -28.88
N MET A 51 -40.72 24.62 -28.22
CA MET A 51 -39.53 24.72 -27.37
C MET A 51 -39.62 23.80 -26.15
N VAL A 52 -40.78 23.73 -25.49
CA VAL A 52 -41.01 22.85 -24.33
C VAL A 52 -40.98 21.38 -24.77
N CYS A 53 -41.70 21.03 -25.85
CA CYS A 53 -41.70 19.68 -26.42
C CYS A 53 -40.31 19.25 -26.89
N SER A 54 -39.54 20.14 -27.52
CA SER A 54 -38.16 19.88 -27.93
C SER A 54 -37.25 19.61 -26.73
N LYS A 55 -37.33 20.43 -25.67
CA LYS A 55 -36.59 20.18 -24.42
C LYS A 55 -36.99 18.87 -23.76
N PHE A 56 -38.29 18.55 -23.72
CA PHE A 56 -38.80 17.31 -23.17
C PHE A 56 -38.37 16.09 -24.00
N LEU A 57 -38.42 16.19 -25.34
CA LEU A 57 -37.98 15.14 -26.25
C LEU A 57 -36.48 14.91 -26.13
N CYS A 58 -35.66 15.97 -26.14
CA CYS A 58 -34.21 15.86 -25.92
C CYS A 58 -33.88 15.21 -24.57
N LYS A 59 -34.61 15.54 -23.50
CA LYS A 59 -34.42 14.92 -22.19
C LYS A 59 -34.82 13.45 -22.19
N THR A 60 -35.95 13.11 -22.83
CA THR A 60 -36.47 11.73 -22.89
C THR A 60 -35.60 10.84 -23.76
N VAL A 61 -35.26 11.30 -24.97
CA VAL A 61 -34.37 10.59 -25.89
C VAL A 61 -32.97 10.48 -25.30
N GLY A 62 -32.43 11.55 -24.71
CA GLY A 62 -31.15 11.53 -24.02
C GLY A 62 -31.12 10.52 -22.87
N GLY A 63 -32.19 10.47 -22.07
CA GLY A 63 -32.36 9.47 -21.01
C GLY A 63 -32.45 8.04 -21.55
N LEU A 64 -33.14 7.84 -22.67
CA LEU A 64 -33.28 6.53 -23.31
C LEU A 64 -31.94 6.05 -23.92
N VAL A 65 -31.17 6.94 -24.52
CA VAL A 65 -29.80 6.66 -25.00
C VAL A 65 -28.86 6.35 -23.84
N ASP A 66 -28.91 7.13 -22.75
CA ASP A 66 -28.08 6.89 -21.56
C ASP A 66 -28.45 5.61 -20.81
N THR A 67 -29.71 5.15 -20.91
CA THR A 67 -30.20 3.94 -20.25
C THR A 67 -29.95 2.67 -21.08
N TYR A 68 -30.25 2.70 -22.38
CA TYR A 68 -30.28 1.50 -23.21
C TYR A 68 -29.15 1.40 -24.24
N PHE A 69 -28.57 2.52 -24.64
CA PHE A 69 -27.56 2.58 -25.71
C PHE A 69 -26.19 3.03 -25.22
N THR A 70 -25.97 3.02 -23.91
CA THR A 70 -24.73 3.47 -23.28
C THR A 70 -24.19 2.39 -22.36
N SER A 71 -22.98 1.94 -22.63
CA SER A 71 -22.24 1.06 -21.74
C SER A 71 -21.62 1.89 -20.61
N LYS A 72 -21.68 1.40 -19.37
CA LYS A 72 -21.19 2.10 -18.17
C LYS A 72 -20.31 1.17 -17.34
N THR A 73 -19.23 1.71 -16.79
CA THR A 73 -18.37 1.04 -15.79
C THR A 73 -18.28 1.93 -14.57
N ASN A 74 -18.68 1.38 -13.42
CA ASN A 74 -18.68 2.08 -12.13
C ASN A 74 -17.51 1.57 -11.30
N VAL A 75 -16.74 2.48 -10.74
CA VAL A 75 -15.61 2.18 -9.86
C VAL A 75 -15.80 2.93 -8.55
N HIS A 76 -15.73 2.21 -7.43
CA HIS A 76 -16.09 2.72 -6.11
C HIS A 76 -14.85 2.92 -5.22
N ASP A 77 -14.79 4.01 -4.48
CA ASP A 77 -13.83 4.21 -3.39
C ASP A 77 -14.26 3.37 -2.16
N PRO A 78 -13.40 2.54 -1.52
CA PRO A 78 -11.93 2.50 -1.60
C PRO A 78 -11.31 1.32 -2.38
N ASP A 79 -11.81 1.02 -3.58
CA ASP A 79 -11.19 0.02 -4.45
C ASP A 79 -9.88 0.55 -5.08
N GLU A 80 -8.88 -0.31 -5.25
CA GLU A 80 -7.63 0.04 -5.94
C GLU A 80 -7.88 0.42 -7.41
N ALA A 81 -8.92 -0.16 -8.04
CA ALA A 81 -9.33 0.24 -9.37
C ALA A 81 -9.73 1.73 -9.45
N TYR A 82 -10.25 2.31 -8.34
CA TYR A 82 -10.56 3.74 -8.27
C TYR A 82 -9.27 4.55 -8.31
N ASP A 83 -8.25 4.13 -7.57
CA ASP A 83 -6.94 4.78 -7.54
C ASP A 83 -6.24 4.73 -8.90
N MET A 84 -6.36 3.61 -9.62
CA MET A 84 -5.82 3.44 -10.97
C MET A 84 -6.47 4.41 -11.95
N LEU A 85 -7.81 4.48 -11.94
CA LEU A 85 -8.57 5.37 -12.82
C LEU A 85 -8.32 6.85 -12.47
N GLU A 86 -8.35 7.19 -11.18
CA GLU A 86 -8.08 8.55 -10.70
C GLU A 86 -6.69 9.02 -11.13
N ALA A 87 -5.66 8.18 -10.95
CA ALA A 87 -4.30 8.50 -11.38
C ALA A 87 -4.22 8.75 -12.88
N TRP A 88 -4.80 7.87 -13.69
CA TRP A 88 -4.83 8.00 -15.14
C TRP A 88 -5.54 9.29 -15.57
N VAL A 89 -6.76 9.55 -15.07
CA VAL A 89 -7.55 10.73 -15.41
C VAL A 89 -6.81 12.02 -15.05
N SER A 90 -6.23 12.09 -13.86
CA SER A 90 -5.51 13.30 -13.39
C SER A 90 -4.26 13.62 -14.21
N ALA A 91 -3.70 12.64 -14.92
CA ALA A 91 -2.54 12.82 -15.79
C ALA A 91 -2.92 13.32 -17.20
N GLN A 92 -4.18 13.18 -17.61
CA GLN A 92 -4.62 13.57 -18.95
C GLN A 92 -4.81 15.08 -19.08
N ASP A 93 -4.52 15.64 -20.26
CA ASP A 93 -4.67 17.07 -20.51
C ASP A 93 -6.12 17.55 -20.39
N PHE A 94 -7.10 16.72 -20.79
CA PHE A 94 -8.51 17.09 -20.70
C PHE A 94 -8.98 17.31 -19.25
N SER A 95 -8.24 16.81 -18.25
CA SER A 95 -8.58 17.04 -16.84
C SER A 95 -8.41 18.51 -16.44
N LYS A 96 -7.49 19.24 -17.11
CA LYS A 96 -7.25 20.68 -16.89
C LYS A 96 -8.43 21.53 -17.37
N ASP A 97 -9.19 21.03 -18.33
CA ASP A 97 -10.36 21.72 -18.90
C ASP A 97 -11.64 21.48 -18.08
N ALA A 98 -11.57 20.71 -16.99
CA ALA A 98 -12.71 20.44 -16.14
C ALA A 98 -13.20 21.71 -15.43
N SER A 99 -14.50 22.00 -15.53
CA SER A 99 -15.13 23.17 -14.89
C SER A 99 -15.05 23.15 -13.35
N SER A 100 -14.89 21.96 -12.78
CA SER A 100 -14.76 21.75 -11.34
C SER A 100 -13.82 20.58 -11.08
N SER A 101 -12.95 20.75 -10.08
CA SER A 101 -11.93 19.77 -9.69
C SER A 101 -11.95 19.53 -8.19
N LEU A 102 -11.86 18.27 -7.79
CA LEU A 102 -11.56 17.85 -6.44
C LEU A 102 -10.05 17.90 -6.24
N VAL A 103 -9.61 18.58 -5.20
CA VAL A 103 -8.20 18.63 -4.82
C VAL A 103 -7.94 17.57 -3.77
N SER A 104 -7.05 16.63 -4.06
CA SER A 104 -6.56 15.68 -3.09
C SER A 104 -5.07 15.92 -2.84
N VAL A 105 -4.67 15.82 -1.58
CA VAL A 105 -3.24 15.79 -1.25
C VAL A 105 -2.78 14.37 -1.51
N GLU A 106 -1.73 14.22 -2.30
CA GLU A 106 -0.94 13.00 -2.44
C GLU A 106 -0.19 12.80 -1.11
N SER A 107 -0.96 12.46 -0.07
CA SER A 107 -0.44 12.13 1.25
C SER A 107 0.38 10.86 1.10
N ARG A 108 1.38 10.68 1.97
CA ARG A 108 2.18 9.44 2.13
C ARG A 108 1.33 8.20 2.49
N ARG A 109 0.07 8.12 2.11
CA ARG A 109 -0.79 6.93 2.18
C ARG A 109 -0.41 5.92 1.10
N GLY A 110 0.88 5.66 0.95
CA GLY A 110 1.46 4.68 0.04
C GLY A 110 1.07 4.74 -1.44
N LYS A 111 0.30 5.70 -1.97
CA LYS A 111 -0.04 5.66 -3.41
C LYS A 111 1.24 5.78 -4.26
N PRO A 112 1.38 5.03 -5.37
CA PRO A 112 2.52 5.16 -6.26
C PRO A 112 2.55 6.58 -6.82
N MET A 113 3.57 7.32 -6.42
CA MET A 113 3.82 8.71 -6.78
C MET A 113 3.84 8.86 -8.32
N SER A 114 3.06 9.81 -8.84
CA SER A 114 3.16 10.25 -10.24
C SER A 114 4.55 10.84 -10.52
N GLN A 115 5.01 10.81 -11.78
CA GLN A 115 6.37 11.24 -12.14
C GLN A 115 6.64 12.67 -11.63
N LEU A 116 7.59 12.82 -10.71
CA LEU A 116 8.05 14.13 -10.28
C LEU A 116 8.81 14.82 -11.40
N ASN A 117 8.51 16.10 -11.59
CA ASN A 117 9.47 17.03 -12.15
C ASN A 117 10.49 17.36 -11.03
N PRO A 118 11.80 17.06 -11.20
CA PRO A 118 12.79 17.17 -10.13
C PRO A 118 12.94 18.57 -9.52
N ASP A 119 12.50 19.61 -10.21
CA ASP A 119 12.66 21.01 -9.79
C ASP A 119 11.61 21.52 -8.79
N THR A 120 10.60 20.71 -8.44
CA THR A 120 9.58 21.10 -7.45
C THR A 120 9.50 20.08 -6.32
N ALA A 121 10.50 20.14 -5.42
CA ALA A 121 10.50 19.45 -4.13
C ALA A 121 9.47 20.06 -3.15
N ALA A 122 8.20 20.15 -3.55
CA ALA A 122 7.12 20.66 -2.72
C ALA A 122 6.52 19.50 -1.91
N LYS A 123 6.75 19.53 -0.59
CA LYS A 123 6.07 18.64 0.37
C LYS A 123 4.55 18.72 0.15
N LYS A 124 3.87 17.56 0.04
CA LYS A 124 2.41 17.40 -0.19
C LYS A 124 1.95 17.88 -1.57
N HIS A 125 2.29 17.13 -2.63
CA HIS A 125 1.77 17.38 -3.97
C HIS A 125 0.25 17.35 -4.00
N LEU A 126 -0.32 18.29 -4.75
CA LEU A 126 -1.76 18.39 -4.97
C LEU A 126 -2.09 17.69 -6.29
N ARG A 127 -3.08 16.80 -6.25
CA ARG A 127 -3.70 16.20 -7.42
C ARG A 127 -5.06 16.85 -7.64
N PHE A 128 -5.35 17.16 -8.90
CA PHE A 128 -6.63 17.70 -9.33
C PHE A 128 -7.36 16.62 -10.12
N THR A 129 -8.51 16.20 -9.61
CA THR A 129 -9.37 15.20 -10.25
C THR A 129 -10.66 15.88 -10.67
N PRO A 130 -11.14 15.72 -11.91
CA PRO A 130 -12.42 16.28 -12.34
C PRO A 130 -13.56 15.89 -11.40
N TRP A 131 -14.41 16.85 -11.03
CA TRP A 131 -15.51 16.66 -10.08
C TRP A 131 -16.78 17.32 -10.57
N GLY A 132 -17.95 16.78 -10.18
CA GLY A 132 -19.24 17.40 -10.45
C GLY A 132 -19.77 17.05 -11.84
N GLU A 133 -19.72 18.00 -12.76
CA GLU A 133 -20.34 17.87 -14.09
C GLU A 133 -19.69 16.75 -14.94
N PRO A 134 -20.47 16.06 -15.80
CA PRO A 134 -19.92 15.01 -16.66
C PRO A 134 -18.91 15.58 -17.66
N LEU A 135 -17.68 15.07 -17.62
CA LEU A 135 -16.59 15.46 -18.50
C LEU A 135 -16.52 14.51 -19.70
N SER A 136 -16.61 15.05 -20.92
CA SER A 136 -16.51 14.23 -22.13
C SER A 136 -15.12 14.33 -22.75
N PHE A 137 -14.54 13.19 -23.13
CA PHE A 137 -13.21 13.13 -23.74
C PHE A 137 -13.16 12.07 -24.85
N TRP A 138 -12.14 12.14 -25.70
CA TRP A 138 -11.92 11.17 -26.78
C TRP A 138 -10.93 10.09 -26.35
N TYR A 139 -11.28 8.83 -26.60
CA TYR A 139 -10.39 7.67 -26.37
C TYR A 139 -10.53 6.69 -27.53
N ARG A 140 -9.42 6.40 -28.21
CA ARG A 140 -9.33 5.53 -29.41
C ARG A 140 -10.44 5.79 -30.44
N GLY A 141 -10.70 7.06 -30.74
CA GLY A 141 -11.70 7.49 -31.74
C GLY A 141 -13.16 7.40 -31.28
N ARG A 142 -13.43 7.17 -29.99
CA ARG A 142 -14.78 7.18 -29.41
C ARG A 142 -14.90 8.26 -28.34
N ARG A 143 -16.10 8.81 -28.18
CA ARG A 143 -16.42 9.80 -27.15
C ARG A 143 -16.87 9.09 -25.88
N LEU A 144 -16.09 9.24 -24.81
CA LEU A 144 -16.39 8.74 -23.48
C LEU A 144 -16.81 9.90 -22.58
N THR A 145 -17.58 9.60 -21.53
CA THR A 145 -17.99 10.57 -20.52
C THR A 145 -17.64 10.04 -19.13
N LEU A 146 -16.89 10.83 -18.36
CA LEU A 146 -16.56 10.59 -16.96
C LEU A 146 -17.53 11.37 -16.07
N ARG A 147 -18.15 10.70 -15.11
CA ARG A 147 -18.98 11.32 -14.07
C ARG A 147 -18.50 10.89 -12.69
N CYS A 148 -18.28 11.86 -11.82
CA CYS A 148 -17.90 11.63 -10.44
C CYS A 148 -19.09 11.97 -9.52
N THR A 149 -19.57 10.99 -8.76
CA THR A 149 -20.69 11.17 -7.82
C THR A 149 -20.29 10.79 -6.41
N GLN A 150 -20.83 11.48 -5.41
CA GLN A 150 -20.71 11.10 -4.01
C GLN A 150 -22.02 10.53 -3.50
N ASP A 151 -21.98 9.36 -2.86
CA ASP A 151 -23.12 8.88 -2.09
C ASP A 151 -23.21 9.65 -0.77
N LYS A 152 -24.14 10.61 -0.71
CA LYS A 152 -24.39 11.45 0.47
C LYS A 152 -25.24 10.75 1.54
N ALA A 153 -25.87 9.63 1.22
CA ALA A 153 -26.76 8.92 2.15
C ALA A 153 -26.02 7.93 3.05
N ALA A 154 -24.78 7.55 2.70
CA ALA A 154 -23.96 6.63 3.48
C ALA A 154 -23.37 7.31 4.73
N LEU A 155 -23.30 6.56 5.85
CA LEU A 155 -22.59 6.96 7.09
C LEU A 155 -21.15 7.41 6.83
N PHE A 156 -20.52 6.81 5.82
CA PHE A 156 -19.21 7.22 5.30
C PHE A 156 -19.39 7.51 3.81
N PRO A 157 -19.41 8.78 3.38
CA PRO A 157 -19.67 9.14 2.00
C PRO A 157 -18.56 8.58 1.10
N ARG A 158 -18.95 7.82 0.09
CA ARG A 158 -18.03 7.19 -0.87
C ARG A 158 -18.16 7.84 -2.24
N ASN A 159 -17.01 8.03 -2.88
CA ASN A 159 -16.95 8.54 -4.23
C ASN A 159 -17.10 7.38 -5.23
N THR A 160 -17.79 7.63 -6.33
CA THR A 160 -17.93 6.69 -7.44
C THR A 160 -17.59 7.41 -8.73
N MET A 161 -16.63 6.85 -9.48
CA MET A 161 -16.32 7.27 -10.84
C MET A 161 -17.06 6.37 -11.82
N THR A 162 -17.87 6.98 -12.68
CA THR A 162 -18.60 6.29 -13.75
C THR A 162 -18.01 6.71 -15.08
N VAL A 163 -17.47 5.77 -15.85
CA VAL A 163 -17.07 6.00 -17.24
C VAL A 163 -18.14 5.40 -18.14
N SER A 164 -18.66 6.19 -19.06
CA SER A 164 -19.67 5.77 -20.02
C SER A 164 -19.23 5.99 -21.47
N CYS A 165 -19.67 5.11 -22.36
CA CYS A 165 -19.46 5.22 -23.79
C CYS A 165 -20.78 4.95 -24.52
N VAL A 166 -21.09 5.79 -25.52
CA VAL A 166 -22.22 5.54 -26.42
C VAL A 166 -21.91 4.30 -27.26
N GLY A 167 -22.82 3.33 -27.24
CA GLY A 167 -22.70 2.04 -27.90
C GLY A 167 -22.92 0.85 -26.95
N LEU A 168 -23.28 -0.29 -27.53
CA LEU A 168 -23.58 -1.53 -26.82
C LEU A 168 -22.33 -2.35 -26.43
N SER A 169 -21.15 -1.98 -26.95
CA SER A 169 -19.92 -2.70 -26.66
C SER A 169 -19.20 -2.09 -25.45
N SER A 170 -19.00 -2.91 -24.41
CA SER A 170 -18.20 -2.57 -23.23
C SER A 170 -16.69 -2.78 -23.42
N GLN A 171 -16.25 -3.29 -24.57
CA GLN A 171 -14.84 -3.61 -24.80
C GLN A 171 -13.95 -2.37 -24.67
N ILE A 172 -14.40 -1.22 -25.17
CA ILE A 172 -13.64 0.03 -25.07
C ILE A 172 -13.40 0.47 -23.62
N LEU A 173 -14.37 0.22 -22.73
CA LEU A 173 -14.25 0.54 -21.31
C LEU A 173 -13.28 -0.42 -20.61
N ARG A 174 -13.29 -1.70 -21.02
CA ARG A 174 -12.32 -2.70 -20.53
C ARG A 174 -10.90 -2.36 -20.98
N ASP A 175 -10.73 -1.96 -22.23
CA ASP A 175 -9.43 -1.53 -22.78
C ASP A 175 -8.91 -0.30 -22.02
N LEU A 176 -9.79 0.67 -21.72
CA LEU A 176 -9.43 1.83 -20.91
C LEU A 176 -8.97 1.42 -19.50
N MET A 177 -9.75 0.57 -18.81
CA MET A 177 -9.38 0.12 -17.45
C MET A 177 -8.05 -0.66 -17.45
N GLU A 178 -7.80 -1.45 -18.49
CA GLU A 178 -6.53 -2.16 -18.66
C GLU A 178 -5.36 -1.20 -18.91
N GLU A 179 -5.59 -0.13 -19.67
CA GLU A 179 -4.59 0.94 -19.85
C GLU A 179 -4.29 1.68 -18.54
N CYS A 180 -5.33 2.05 -17.78
CA CYS A 180 -5.19 2.63 -16.44
C CYS A 180 -4.37 1.71 -15.53
N ARG A 181 -4.65 0.40 -15.57
CA ARG A 181 -3.90 -0.62 -14.80
C ARG A 181 -2.44 -0.68 -15.21
N ILE A 182 -2.14 -0.73 -16.51
CA ILE A 182 -0.76 -0.80 -17.03
C ILE A 182 0.03 0.45 -16.64
N GLU A 183 -0.56 1.63 -16.79
CA GLU A 183 0.11 2.90 -16.46
C GLU A 183 0.32 3.03 -14.95
N TYR A 184 -0.67 2.68 -14.14
CA TYR A 184 -0.54 2.66 -12.69
C TYR A 184 0.57 1.68 -12.24
N LEU A 185 0.61 0.47 -12.81
CA LEU A 185 1.66 -0.51 -12.52
C LEU A 185 3.04 -0.06 -13.00
N ARG A 186 3.12 0.74 -14.07
CA ARG A 186 4.37 1.37 -14.51
C ARG A 186 4.85 2.41 -13.49
N LEU A 187 3.95 3.20 -12.92
CA LEU A 187 4.29 4.16 -11.84
C LEU A 187 4.64 3.48 -10.51
N ALA A 188 4.08 2.29 -10.27
CA ALA A 188 4.40 1.43 -9.14
C ALA A 188 5.64 0.55 -9.39
N GLN A 189 6.18 0.54 -10.61
CA GLN A 189 7.37 -0.24 -10.94
C GLN A 189 8.55 0.23 -10.08
N ASN A 190 9.33 -0.73 -9.58
CA ASN A 190 10.44 -0.49 -8.66
C ASN A 190 10.02 0.16 -7.33
N LYS A 191 8.75 0.01 -6.93
CA LYS A 191 8.27 0.36 -5.60
C LYS A 191 7.72 -0.88 -4.90
N THR A 192 7.89 -0.95 -3.59
CA THR A 192 7.34 -1.99 -2.71
C THR A 192 6.39 -1.33 -1.72
N ALA A 193 5.14 -1.77 -1.69
CA ALA A 193 4.20 -1.31 -0.69
C ALA A 193 4.45 -2.02 0.65
N ILE A 194 4.41 -1.24 1.73
CA ILE A 194 4.56 -1.74 3.10
C ILE A 194 3.21 -1.63 3.79
N PHE A 195 2.71 -2.77 4.23
CA PHE A 195 1.48 -2.88 4.99
C PHE A 195 1.80 -3.21 6.44
N GLU A 196 1.19 -2.46 7.35
CA GLU A 196 1.28 -2.70 8.79
C GLU A 196 -0.14 -2.88 9.34
N HIS A 197 -0.24 -3.53 10.49
CA HIS A 197 -1.52 -3.70 11.16
C HIS A 197 -1.94 -2.39 11.86
N CYS A 198 -3.19 -1.97 11.67
CA CYS A 198 -3.79 -0.81 12.34
C CYS A 198 -5.25 -1.14 12.67
N ASN A 199 -5.68 -0.95 13.93
CA ASN A 199 -7.09 -1.04 14.34
C ASN A 199 -7.85 -2.28 13.79
N ASN A 200 -7.23 -3.46 13.87
CA ASN A 200 -7.73 -4.78 13.44
C ASN A 200 -7.72 -5.09 11.93
N GLY A 201 -7.06 -4.28 11.10
CA GLY A 201 -6.91 -4.60 9.67
C GLY A 201 -5.55 -4.19 9.10
N TRP A 202 -5.30 -4.60 7.85
CA TRP A 202 -4.12 -4.16 7.12
C TRP A 202 -4.28 -2.75 6.59
N LYS A 203 -3.25 -1.94 6.80
CA LYS A 203 -3.18 -0.59 6.24
C LYS A 203 -1.85 -0.40 5.53
N ARG A 204 -1.92 0.14 4.31
CA ARG A 204 -0.72 0.58 3.59
C ARG A 204 -0.13 1.80 4.31
N THR A 205 0.98 1.61 4.99
CA THR A 205 1.65 2.68 5.76
C THR A 205 2.62 3.45 4.87
N ASP A 206 3.37 2.75 4.03
CA ASP A 206 4.45 3.35 3.27
C ASP A 206 4.60 2.71 1.88
N THR A 207 5.33 3.37 1.00
CA THR A 207 5.75 2.81 -0.29
C THR A 207 7.15 3.31 -0.57
N ARG A 208 8.07 2.35 -0.62
CA ARG A 208 9.50 2.62 -0.76
C ARG A 208 9.98 2.15 -2.11
N GLU A 209 11.04 2.78 -2.59
CA GLU A 209 11.76 2.25 -3.74
C GLU A 209 12.31 0.86 -3.41
N THR A 210 12.28 -0.03 -4.40
CA THR A 210 12.78 -1.39 -4.26
C THR A 210 14.27 -1.34 -3.99
N ARG A 211 14.67 -1.77 -2.80
CA ARG A 211 16.09 -1.93 -2.48
C ARG A 211 16.69 -3.04 -3.35
N PRO A 212 17.69 -2.75 -4.20
CA PRO A 212 18.29 -3.79 -5.04
C PRO A 212 18.94 -4.86 -4.17
N ILE A 213 18.69 -6.13 -4.51
CA ILE A 213 19.17 -7.28 -3.72
C ILE A 213 20.70 -7.33 -3.60
N ASN A 214 21.41 -6.75 -4.58
CA ASN A 214 22.87 -6.66 -4.58
C ASN A 214 23.41 -5.77 -3.47
N THR A 215 22.61 -4.84 -2.94
CA THR A 215 23.00 -3.97 -1.80
C THR A 215 22.95 -4.70 -0.45
N ILE A 216 22.46 -5.94 -0.42
CA ILE A 216 22.49 -6.78 0.77
C ILE A 216 23.77 -7.59 0.77
N ILE A 217 24.63 -7.24 1.71
CA ILE A 217 25.96 -7.82 1.89
C ILE A 217 25.82 -9.01 2.83
N MET A 218 26.05 -10.21 2.30
CA MET A 218 26.08 -11.48 3.01
C MET A 218 26.77 -12.52 2.12
N ASN A 219 27.02 -13.72 2.65
CA ASN A 219 27.58 -14.82 1.88
C ASN A 219 26.84 -15.01 0.53
N LYS A 220 27.59 -14.90 -0.57
CA LYS A 220 27.04 -14.89 -1.94
C LYS A 220 26.33 -16.19 -2.29
N THR A 221 26.89 -17.32 -1.88
CA THR A 221 26.32 -18.66 -2.12
C THR A 221 25.00 -18.82 -1.37
N LEU A 222 24.94 -18.46 -0.09
CA LEU A 222 23.70 -18.52 0.69
C LEU A 222 22.62 -17.59 0.13
N LYS A 223 23.00 -16.36 -0.28
CA LYS A 223 22.10 -15.40 -0.93
C LYS A 223 21.50 -15.99 -2.22
N GLN A 224 22.32 -16.59 -3.08
CA GLN A 224 21.84 -17.20 -4.33
C GLN A 224 20.91 -18.39 -4.08
N LEU A 225 21.27 -19.28 -3.14
CA LEU A 225 20.45 -20.44 -2.78
C LEU A 225 19.08 -20.01 -2.23
N LEU A 226 19.04 -18.99 -1.37
CA LEU A 226 17.80 -18.43 -0.85
C LEU A 226 16.91 -17.88 -1.98
N LEU A 227 17.48 -17.04 -2.86
CA LEU A 227 16.71 -16.44 -3.95
C LEU A 227 16.19 -17.50 -4.93
N GLN A 228 16.99 -18.51 -5.24
CA GLN A 228 16.58 -19.62 -6.09
C GLN A 228 15.45 -20.43 -5.45
N ASP A 229 15.52 -20.68 -4.14
CA ASP A 229 14.48 -21.39 -3.40
C ASP A 229 13.15 -20.63 -3.44
N ILE A 230 13.17 -19.32 -3.15
CA ILE A 230 11.99 -18.45 -3.21
C ILE A 230 11.45 -18.38 -4.63
N GLN A 231 12.31 -18.24 -5.64
CA GLN A 231 11.91 -18.22 -7.04
C GLN A 231 11.21 -19.53 -7.44
N SER A 232 11.74 -20.67 -7.01
CA SER A 232 11.14 -21.98 -7.29
C SER A 232 9.76 -22.11 -6.64
N PHE A 233 9.60 -21.59 -5.42
CA PHE A 233 8.32 -21.58 -4.71
C PHE A 233 7.31 -20.68 -5.41
N LEU A 234 7.73 -19.49 -5.86
CA LEU A 234 6.86 -18.51 -6.52
C LEU A 234 6.53 -18.82 -8.00
N ASP A 235 7.16 -19.84 -8.60
CA ASP A 235 6.88 -20.27 -9.97
C ASP A 235 5.40 -20.67 -10.10
N PRO A 236 4.65 -20.18 -11.10
CA PRO A 236 3.24 -20.53 -11.29
C PRO A 236 2.96 -22.04 -11.32
N ARG A 237 3.92 -22.85 -11.78
CA ARG A 237 3.82 -24.31 -11.85
C ARG A 237 3.98 -24.99 -10.49
N ALA A 238 4.65 -24.33 -9.53
CA ALA A 238 4.89 -24.87 -8.20
C ALA A 238 3.58 -25.15 -7.47
N ARG A 239 2.63 -24.20 -7.47
CA ARG A 239 1.31 -24.38 -6.85
C ARG A 239 0.61 -25.66 -7.32
N SER A 240 0.64 -25.92 -8.61
CA SER A 240 0.05 -27.14 -9.19
C SER A 240 0.81 -28.40 -8.79
N TRP A 241 2.13 -28.31 -8.65
CA TRP A 241 2.98 -29.43 -8.19
C TRP A 241 2.70 -29.81 -6.73
N TYR A 242 2.50 -28.83 -5.85
CA TYR A 242 2.12 -29.03 -4.44
C TYR A 242 0.73 -29.65 -4.35
N ALA A 243 -0.25 -29.07 -5.05
CA ALA A 243 -1.64 -29.54 -5.05
C ALA A 243 -1.77 -31.01 -5.52
N ARG A 244 -1.09 -31.38 -6.62
CA ARG A 244 -1.10 -32.77 -7.13
C ARG A 244 -0.53 -33.79 -6.15
N ARG A 245 0.26 -33.35 -5.16
CA ARG A 245 0.87 -34.22 -4.13
C ARG A 245 0.16 -34.13 -2.79
N GLY A 246 -0.91 -33.33 -2.68
CA GLY A 246 -1.60 -33.09 -1.41
C GLY A 246 -0.71 -32.38 -0.37
N LEU A 247 0.30 -31.64 -0.81
CA LEU A 247 1.19 -30.89 0.08
C LEU A 247 0.68 -29.44 0.25
N PRO A 248 0.68 -28.88 1.47
CA PRO A 248 0.35 -27.47 1.68
C PRO A 248 1.30 -26.54 0.93
N TYR A 249 0.77 -25.57 0.18
CA TYR A 249 1.57 -24.63 -0.60
C TYR A 249 2.09 -23.47 0.27
N ARG A 250 3.08 -23.76 1.11
CA ARG A 250 3.68 -22.82 2.07
C ARG A 250 5.20 -22.89 2.03
N ARG A 251 5.84 -21.77 2.37
CA ARG A 251 7.29 -21.70 2.52
C ARG A 251 7.67 -20.71 3.61
N GLY A 252 8.35 -21.20 4.64
CA GLY A 252 8.79 -20.41 5.79
C GLY A 252 10.30 -20.29 5.92
N TYR A 253 10.78 -19.08 6.17
CA TYR A 253 12.18 -18.74 6.37
C TYR A 253 12.38 -18.14 7.76
N LEU A 254 13.39 -18.60 8.48
CA LEU A 254 13.82 -18.02 9.76
C LEU A 254 15.19 -17.37 9.57
N LEU A 255 15.24 -16.05 9.73
CA LEU A 255 16.47 -15.27 9.73
C LEU A 255 16.85 -14.98 11.19
N TYR A 256 17.99 -15.48 11.65
CA TYR A 256 18.41 -15.33 13.04
C TYR A 256 19.85 -14.83 13.13
N GLY A 257 20.17 -14.13 14.22
CA GLY A 257 21.52 -13.60 14.46
C GLY A 257 21.49 -12.26 15.17
N ARG A 258 22.65 -11.71 15.50
CA ARG A 258 22.77 -10.48 16.31
C ARG A 258 22.04 -9.27 15.68
N PRO A 259 21.63 -8.27 16.48
CA PRO A 259 21.06 -7.04 15.95
C PRO A 259 22.05 -6.31 15.03
N GLY A 260 21.54 -5.56 14.04
CA GLY A 260 22.38 -4.80 13.11
C GLY A 260 23.04 -5.60 11.97
N THR A 261 22.66 -6.87 11.78
CA THR A 261 23.22 -7.75 10.73
C THR A 261 22.46 -7.73 9.40
N GLY A 262 21.31 -7.04 9.32
CA GLY A 262 20.58 -6.86 8.07
C GLY A 262 19.41 -7.81 7.81
N LYS A 263 18.91 -8.53 8.82
CA LYS A 263 17.75 -9.44 8.73
C LYS A 263 16.52 -8.78 8.08
N SER A 264 15.98 -7.71 8.66
CA SER A 264 14.82 -6.98 8.10
C SER A 264 15.13 -6.33 6.76
N SER A 265 16.38 -5.89 6.55
CA SER A 265 16.84 -5.34 5.27
C SER A 265 16.77 -6.37 4.14
N LEU A 266 17.13 -7.63 4.41
CA LEU A 266 16.99 -8.71 3.43
C LEU A 266 15.51 -8.98 3.11
N SER A 267 14.64 -9.03 4.11
CA SER A 267 13.20 -9.26 3.91
C SER A 267 12.58 -8.23 2.96
N MET A 268 12.92 -6.94 3.17
CA MET A 268 12.50 -5.84 2.29
C MET A 268 13.04 -5.98 0.87
N ALA A 269 14.33 -6.33 0.73
CA ALA A 269 14.96 -6.50 -0.58
C ALA A 269 14.41 -7.72 -1.35
N VAL A 270 14.07 -8.80 -0.65
CA VAL A 270 13.41 -9.99 -1.22
C VAL A 270 12.04 -9.62 -1.78
N ALA A 271 11.22 -8.89 -1.00
CA ALA A 271 9.91 -8.42 -1.47
C ALA A 271 10.04 -7.58 -2.76
N GLY A 272 10.98 -6.63 -2.78
CA GLY A 272 11.25 -5.82 -3.97
C GLY A 272 11.78 -6.62 -5.17
N CYS A 273 12.68 -7.56 -4.94
CA CYS A 273 13.27 -8.42 -5.98
C CYS A 273 12.20 -9.24 -6.72
N PHE A 274 11.22 -9.77 -5.99
CA PHE A 274 10.13 -10.57 -6.55
C PHE A 274 8.86 -9.75 -6.89
N ARG A 275 8.91 -8.42 -6.76
CA ARG A 275 7.77 -7.50 -6.99
C ARG A 275 6.54 -7.91 -6.18
N LEU A 276 6.76 -8.22 -4.92
CA LEU A 276 5.72 -8.55 -3.96
C LEU A 276 5.60 -7.43 -2.93
N ASP A 277 4.39 -7.21 -2.44
CA ASP A 277 4.17 -6.35 -1.29
C ASP A 277 4.55 -7.07 0.01
N ILE A 278 4.98 -6.28 1.00
CA ILE A 278 5.41 -6.80 2.30
C ILE A 278 4.42 -6.39 3.39
N TYR A 279 4.06 -7.38 4.20
CA TYR A 279 3.14 -7.27 5.31
C TYR A 279 3.92 -7.47 6.60
N VAL A 280 4.17 -6.38 7.33
CA VAL A 280 5.00 -6.36 8.52
C VAL A 280 4.14 -6.47 9.76
N LEU A 281 4.48 -7.42 10.63
CA LEU A 281 3.73 -7.71 11.84
C LEU A 281 4.69 -7.79 13.04
N SER A 282 4.44 -6.91 14.02
CA SER A 282 5.06 -6.98 15.34
C SER A 282 4.10 -7.69 16.30
N LEU A 283 4.54 -8.78 16.89
CA LEU A 283 3.69 -9.67 17.70
C LEU A 283 3.42 -9.12 19.11
N ALA A 284 4.18 -8.12 19.57
CA ALA A 284 4.11 -7.60 20.93
C ALA A 284 2.80 -6.87 21.27
N ALA A 285 2.07 -6.35 20.26
CA ALA A 285 0.88 -5.52 20.45
C ALA A 285 -0.44 -6.20 20.03
N LEU A 286 -0.41 -7.50 19.73
CA LEU A 286 -1.52 -8.23 19.13
C LEU A 286 -2.06 -9.33 20.05
N ASN A 287 -3.33 -9.68 19.87
CA ASN A 287 -3.92 -10.89 20.44
C ASN A 287 -4.16 -11.97 19.36
N ASP A 288 -4.40 -13.21 19.79
CA ASP A 288 -4.59 -14.36 18.90
C ASP A 288 -5.74 -14.18 17.90
N GLY A 289 -6.85 -13.55 18.32
CA GLY A 289 -8.00 -13.28 17.47
C GLY A 289 -7.69 -12.28 16.37
N GLN A 290 -6.98 -11.19 16.71
CA GLN A 290 -6.49 -10.20 15.75
C GLN A 290 -5.51 -10.83 14.77
N LEU A 291 -4.55 -11.62 15.27
CA LEU A 291 -3.56 -12.31 14.43
C LEU A 291 -4.26 -13.23 13.41
N SER A 292 -5.24 -14.02 13.86
CA SER A 292 -6.01 -14.88 12.96
C SER A 292 -6.80 -14.08 11.92
N THR A 293 -7.39 -12.95 12.27
CA THR A 293 -8.10 -12.08 11.33
C THR A 293 -7.15 -11.49 10.30
N LEU A 294 -6.02 -10.93 10.74
CA LEU A 294 -5.00 -10.36 9.84
C LEU A 294 -4.50 -11.41 8.83
N PHE A 295 -4.21 -12.64 9.27
CA PHE A 295 -3.76 -13.69 8.35
C PHE A 295 -4.83 -14.16 7.35
N ARG A 296 -6.12 -14.00 7.68
CA ARG A 296 -7.23 -14.30 6.75
C ARG A 296 -7.43 -13.21 5.70
N GLU A 297 -7.08 -11.97 6.02
CA GLU A 297 -7.20 -10.80 5.11
C GLU A 297 -6.03 -10.66 4.13
N LEU A 298 -4.90 -11.33 4.39
CA LEU A 298 -3.72 -11.26 3.55
C LEU A 298 -4.01 -11.72 2.10
N PRO A 299 -3.43 -11.09 1.07
CA PRO A 299 -3.57 -11.55 -0.30
C PRO A 299 -2.82 -12.86 -0.56
N GLN A 300 -3.11 -13.50 -1.69
CA GLN A 300 -2.27 -14.56 -2.25
C GLN A 300 -1.06 -13.90 -2.95
N ARG A 301 0.14 -14.49 -2.86
CA ARG A 301 1.41 -13.92 -3.35
C ARG A 301 1.80 -12.59 -2.67
N CYS A 302 2.15 -12.67 -1.40
CA CYS A 302 2.84 -11.59 -0.69
C CYS A 302 3.99 -12.14 0.17
N VAL A 303 4.82 -11.23 0.68
CA VAL A 303 5.79 -11.53 1.74
C VAL A 303 5.18 -11.12 3.08
N VAL A 304 5.14 -12.05 4.02
CA VAL A 304 4.75 -11.79 5.42
C VAL A 304 6.02 -11.75 6.24
N LEU A 305 6.27 -10.63 6.92
CA LEU A 305 7.40 -10.44 7.83
C LEU A 305 6.90 -10.43 9.27
N LEU A 306 7.26 -11.45 10.04
CA LEU A 306 7.09 -11.46 11.49
C LEU A 306 8.39 -11.00 12.12
N GLU A 307 8.39 -9.80 12.70
CA GLU A 307 9.57 -9.26 13.39
C GLU A 307 9.63 -9.70 14.84
N ASP A 308 10.84 -10.01 15.30
CA ASP A 308 11.19 -10.33 16.69
C ASP A 308 10.30 -11.39 17.33
N VAL A 309 10.24 -12.57 16.69
CA VAL A 309 9.38 -13.69 17.12
C VAL A 309 9.74 -14.26 18.51
N ASP A 310 10.93 -13.97 19.02
CA ASP A 310 11.39 -14.32 20.38
C ASP A 310 10.66 -13.57 21.51
N ALA A 311 10.00 -12.46 21.20
CA ALA A 311 9.18 -11.73 22.17
C ALA A 311 7.93 -12.52 22.63
N VAL A 312 7.47 -13.50 21.84
CA VAL A 312 6.27 -14.30 22.15
C VAL A 312 6.54 -15.37 23.21
N GLY A 313 7.75 -15.95 23.24
CA GLY A 313 8.11 -17.00 24.20
C GLY A 313 8.46 -16.48 25.59
N THR A 314 9.11 -15.32 25.66
CA THR A 314 9.63 -14.72 26.91
C THR A 314 8.54 -14.21 27.86
N THR A 315 7.32 -13.96 27.38
CA THR A 315 6.19 -13.57 28.26
C THR A 315 5.62 -14.73 29.06
N GLN A 316 5.88 -15.99 28.70
CA GLN A 316 5.46 -17.14 29.50
C GLN A 316 6.42 -17.44 30.66
N SER A 317 7.74 -17.23 30.50
CA SER A 317 8.71 -17.50 31.57
C SER A 317 8.61 -16.50 32.73
N ARG A 318 8.18 -15.25 32.47
CA ARG A 318 7.96 -14.25 33.53
C ARG A 318 6.73 -14.53 34.41
N VAL A 319 5.84 -15.42 33.97
CA VAL A 319 4.64 -15.80 34.73
C VAL A 319 4.90 -17.09 35.53
N SER A 320 5.84 -17.93 35.14
CA SER A 320 6.16 -19.18 35.86
C SER A 320 7.01 -19.00 37.11
N ASP A 321 7.74 -17.88 37.25
CA ASP A 321 8.65 -17.65 38.40
C ASP A 321 8.00 -16.85 39.55
N ALA A 322 6.69 -16.56 39.47
CA ALA A 322 5.98 -15.75 40.48
C ALA A 322 4.90 -16.51 41.28
N ASP A 323 4.79 -17.83 41.13
CA ASP A 323 3.69 -18.64 41.69
C ASP A 323 4.15 -19.71 42.70
N ASP A 324 5.16 -19.41 43.52
CA ASP A 324 5.49 -20.23 44.70
C ASP A 324 5.78 -19.38 45.94
N PHE A 325 4.77 -18.65 46.44
CA PHE A 325 4.53 -18.54 47.88
C PHE A 325 3.15 -17.96 48.21
N ASP A 326 2.47 -18.63 49.14
CA ASP A 326 1.39 -18.18 50.02
C ASP A 326 -0.07 -18.52 49.67
N THR A 327 -0.48 -19.68 50.18
CA THR A 327 -1.84 -20.10 50.51
C THR A 327 -2.57 -19.09 51.41
N ARG A 328 -3.54 -18.35 50.85
CA ARG A 328 -4.73 -17.87 51.60
C ARG A 328 -5.98 -17.83 50.69
N PRO A 329 -7.15 -18.28 51.16
CA PRO A 329 -8.42 -18.10 50.45
C PRO A 329 -9.08 -16.81 50.92
N GLU A 330 -9.38 -15.87 50.01
CA GLU A 330 -10.60 -15.05 50.00
C GLU A 330 -10.58 -13.96 48.92
N ASP A 331 -11.78 -13.72 48.38
CA ASP A 331 -12.25 -12.58 47.60
C ASP A 331 -11.73 -12.32 46.18
N SER A 332 -12.51 -12.90 45.25
CA SER A 332 -13.04 -12.28 44.03
C SER A 332 -12.57 -10.86 43.67
N ARG A 333 -11.34 -10.77 43.14
CA ARG A 333 -10.97 -9.78 42.14
C ARG A 333 -10.27 -10.52 41.00
N ARG A 334 -11.02 -10.72 39.90
CA ARG A 334 -10.46 -11.17 38.63
C ARG A 334 -9.38 -10.17 38.21
N SER A 335 -8.14 -10.43 38.59
CA SER A 335 -6.97 -9.82 37.97
C SER A 335 -7.02 -10.24 36.49
N SER A 336 -7.40 -9.30 35.65
CA SER A 336 -7.35 -9.48 34.22
C SER A 336 -5.91 -9.80 33.85
N LYS A 337 -5.63 -11.05 33.45
CA LYS A 337 -4.45 -11.40 32.65
C LYS A 337 -4.22 -10.27 31.63
N PRO A 338 -2.98 -9.83 31.37
CA PRO A 338 -2.74 -8.76 30.41
C PRO A 338 -3.42 -9.13 29.08
N LYS A 339 -4.50 -8.42 28.77
CA LYS A 339 -5.22 -8.58 27.52
C LYS A 339 -4.31 -8.00 26.44
N GLY A 340 -3.64 -8.85 25.67
CA GLY A 340 -3.05 -8.38 24.41
C GLY A 340 -1.68 -8.89 24.03
N THR A 341 -1.24 -10.05 24.50
CA THR A 341 -0.07 -10.72 23.92
C THR A 341 -0.50 -11.95 23.14
N VAL A 342 0.07 -12.14 21.95
CA VAL A 342 -0.10 -13.33 21.14
C VAL A 342 0.43 -14.51 21.95
N SER A 343 -0.35 -15.58 22.08
CA SER A 343 0.14 -16.83 22.65
C SER A 343 0.92 -17.61 21.59
N LEU A 344 1.92 -18.38 22.01
CA LEU A 344 2.63 -19.28 21.11
C LEU A 344 1.65 -20.19 20.37
N SER A 345 0.70 -20.81 21.08
CA SER A 345 -0.37 -21.64 20.50
C SER A 345 -1.19 -20.89 19.43
N GLY A 346 -1.50 -19.62 19.66
CA GLY A 346 -2.19 -18.76 18.70
C GLY A 346 -1.37 -18.56 17.43
N LEU A 347 -0.09 -18.25 17.55
CA LEU A 347 0.83 -18.14 16.41
C LEU A 347 0.94 -19.47 15.65
N LEU A 348 1.13 -20.59 16.34
CA LEU A 348 1.25 -21.91 15.72
C LEU A 348 -0.01 -22.30 14.94
N ASN A 349 -1.19 -22.02 15.48
CA ASN A 349 -2.47 -22.27 14.82
C ASN A 349 -2.65 -21.43 13.56
N VAL A 350 -2.11 -20.22 13.53
CA VAL A 350 -2.18 -19.35 12.35
C VAL A 350 -1.21 -19.81 11.26
N LEU A 351 -0.02 -20.27 11.62
CA LEU A 351 1.00 -20.72 10.66
C LEU A 351 0.69 -22.09 10.03
N ASP A 352 0.09 -23.00 10.79
CA ASP A 352 -0.03 -24.43 10.44
C ASP A 352 -1.42 -25.02 10.73
N GLY A 353 -2.41 -24.16 10.98
CA GLY A 353 -3.78 -24.60 11.19
C GLY A 353 -4.42 -25.17 9.92
N VAL A 354 -5.42 -26.03 10.11
CA VAL A 354 -6.23 -26.63 9.03
C VAL A 354 -6.93 -25.56 8.18
N ALA A 355 -7.26 -24.41 8.78
CA ALA A 355 -7.91 -23.29 8.12
C ALA A 355 -6.94 -22.20 7.62
N SER A 356 -5.62 -22.44 7.70
CA SER A 356 -4.62 -21.44 7.32
C SER A 356 -4.52 -21.31 5.80
N GLN A 357 -4.43 -20.07 5.32
CA GLN A 357 -4.37 -19.75 3.90
C GLN A 357 -2.95 -19.95 3.33
N GLU A 358 -2.87 -20.26 2.04
CA GLU A 358 -1.64 -20.71 1.36
C GLU A 358 -1.15 -19.71 0.30
N GLY A 359 0.05 -19.96 -0.23
CA GLY A 359 0.62 -19.22 -1.36
C GLY A 359 1.28 -17.90 -1.01
N ARG A 360 1.93 -17.85 0.15
CA ARG A 360 2.67 -16.69 0.67
C ARG A 360 4.07 -17.12 1.11
N VAL A 361 5.01 -16.18 1.02
CA VAL A 361 6.36 -16.35 1.57
C VAL A 361 6.35 -15.79 2.99
N LEU A 362 6.64 -16.64 3.97
CA LEU A 362 6.74 -16.23 5.37
C LEU A 362 8.22 -16.05 5.74
N ILE A 363 8.57 -14.88 6.25
CA ILE A 363 9.90 -14.59 6.80
C ILE A 363 9.73 -14.20 8.27
N MET A 364 10.43 -14.91 9.15
CA MET A 364 10.50 -14.62 10.57
C MET A 364 11.90 -14.13 10.91
N THR A 365 12.00 -13.09 11.73
CA THR A 365 13.28 -12.60 12.24
C THR A 365 13.37 -12.78 13.75
N THR A 366 14.55 -13.15 14.24
CA THR A 366 14.83 -13.23 15.68
C THR A 366 16.28 -12.84 15.97
N ASN A 367 16.54 -12.29 17.16
CA ASN A 367 17.91 -12.07 17.62
C ASN A 367 18.46 -13.27 18.41
N HIS A 368 17.58 -14.09 18.98
CA HIS A 368 17.89 -15.18 19.90
C HIS A 368 17.13 -16.44 19.50
N ILE A 369 17.74 -17.28 18.65
CA ILE A 369 17.11 -18.53 18.18
C ILE A 369 16.89 -19.51 19.33
N GLU A 370 17.74 -19.45 20.36
CA GLU A 370 17.68 -20.24 21.58
C GLU A 370 16.43 -19.98 22.44
N HIS A 371 15.78 -18.82 22.27
CA HIS A 371 14.54 -18.49 22.97
C HIS A 371 13.29 -18.95 22.22
N LEU A 372 13.43 -19.56 21.04
CA LEU A 372 12.31 -20.03 20.24
C LEU A 372 11.93 -21.46 20.59
N ASP A 373 10.63 -21.69 20.73
CA ASP A 373 10.06 -23.02 20.91
C ASP A 373 10.32 -23.91 19.68
N GLU A 374 10.73 -25.16 19.92
CA GLU A 374 11.03 -26.14 18.87
C GLU A 374 9.83 -26.39 17.93
N ALA A 375 8.61 -26.28 18.46
CA ALA A 375 7.39 -26.43 17.67
C ALA A 375 7.24 -25.31 16.64
N LEU A 376 7.76 -24.10 16.89
CA LEU A 376 7.71 -23.00 15.92
C LEU A 376 8.67 -23.24 14.74
N ILE A 377 9.84 -23.79 15.03
CA ILE A 377 10.94 -23.96 14.06
C ILE A 377 10.95 -25.33 13.36
N ARG A 378 9.89 -26.13 13.55
CA ARG A 378 9.69 -27.43 12.90
C ARG A 378 9.44 -27.27 11.39
N SER A 379 9.89 -28.27 10.63
CA SER A 379 9.62 -28.37 9.18
C SER A 379 8.11 -28.32 8.89
N GLY A 380 7.72 -27.56 7.87
CA GLY A 380 6.32 -27.20 7.57
C GLY A 380 5.94 -25.79 8.03
N ARG A 381 6.60 -25.27 9.08
CA ARG A 381 6.49 -23.86 9.53
C ARG A 381 7.74 -23.06 9.16
N VAL A 382 8.90 -23.66 9.41
CA VAL A 382 10.21 -23.14 8.99
C VAL A 382 10.90 -24.21 8.14
N ASP A 383 11.08 -23.91 6.86
CA ASP A 383 11.73 -24.81 5.90
C ASP A 383 13.22 -24.51 5.76
N LYS A 384 13.61 -23.25 5.98
CA LYS A 384 15.00 -22.79 5.86
C LYS A 384 15.36 -21.88 7.03
N LYS A 385 16.49 -22.18 7.69
CA LYS A 385 17.08 -21.36 8.74
C LYS A 385 18.34 -20.70 8.19
N ILE A 386 18.47 -19.40 8.34
CA ILE A 386 19.60 -18.61 7.84
C ILE A 386 20.20 -17.83 8.99
N GLU A 387 21.46 -18.12 9.27
CA GLU A 387 22.25 -17.40 10.25
C GLU A 387 22.84 -16.13 9.65
N PHE A 388 22.66 -15.03 10.37
CA PHE A 388 23.29 -13.75 10.13
C PHE A 388 24.39 -13.54 11.15
N GLN A 389 25.60 -13.83 10.71
CA GLN A 389 26.80 -13.68 11.53
C GLN A 389 27.25 -12.21 11.59
N LEU A 390 28.16 -11.93 12.52
CA LEU A 390 28.91 -10.69 12.54
C LEU A 390 29.82 -10.62 11.29
N ALA A 391 30.36 -9.45 10.99
CA ALA A 391 31.08 -9.24 9.73
C ALA A 391 32.38 -10.05 9.68
N ASP A 392 32.52 -10.89 8.66
CA ASP A 392 33.79 -11.50 8.27
C ASP A 392 34.59 -10.54 7.35
N ALA A 393 35.84 -10.88 7.05
CA ALA A 393 36.68 -10.04 6.18
C ALA A 393 36.07 -9.80 4.79
N ASP A 394 35.30 -10.75 4.24
CA ASP A 394 34.63 -10.59 2.94
C ASP A 394 33.53 -9.52 3.01
N VAL A 395 32.70 -9.58 4.04
CA VAL A 395 31.64 -8.60 4.33
C VAL A 395 32.26 -7.24 4.60
N VAL A 396 33.33 -7.14 5.38
CA VAL A 396 34.03 -5.88 5.63
C VAL A 396 34.53 -5.25 4.33
N ARG A 397 35.14 -6.06 3.45
CA ARG A 397 35.59 -5.59 2.12
C ARG A 397 34.42 -5.10 1.27
N GLU A 398 33.31 -5.82 1.26
CA GLU A 398 32.13 -5.45 0.46
C GLU A 398 31.45 -4.17 1.00
N ILE A 399 31.40 -3.98 2.32
CA ILE A 399 30.90 -2.76 2.97
C ILE A 399 31.78 -1.56 2.59
N PHE A 400 33.11 -1.70 2.71
CA PHE A 400 34.05 -0.64 2.34
C PHE A 400 33.90 -0.24 0.87
N ASN A 401 33.85 -1.23 -0.02
CA ASN A 401 33.64 -1.00 -1.44
C ASN A 401 32.29 -0.34 -1.74
N THR A 402 31.24 -0.66 -1.00
CA THR A 402 29.91 -0.05 -1.17
C THR A 402 29.92 1.44 -0.82
N VAL A 403 30.75 1.87 0.14
CA VAL A 403 30.83 3.27 0.57
C VAL A 403 31.73 4.10 -0.35
N PHE A 404 32.84 3.54 -0.82
CA PHE A 404 33.89 4.32 -1.51
C PHE A 404 34.06 4.05 -3.01
N GLN A 405 33.47 3.00 -3.57
CA GLN A 405 33.51 2.81 -5.03
C GLN A 405 32.60 3.82 -5.72
N GLN A 406 33.13 4.40 -6.78
CA GLN A 406 32.45 5.42 -7.57
C GLN A 406 31.58 4.75 -8.64
N SER A 407 30.36 5.26 -8.73
CA SER A 407 29.39 4.90 -9.76
C SER A 407 29.66 5.64 -11.07
N GLU A 408 29.01 5.19 -12.15
CA GLU A 408 29.09 5.87 -13.45
C GLU A 408 28.50 7.27 -13.44
N VAL A 409 27.54 7.52 -12.55
CA VAL A 409 26.91 8.82 -12.37
C VAL A 409 27.86 9.82 -11.70
N GLU A 410 28.67 9.36 -10.74
CA GLU A 410 29.60 10.22 -9.99
C GLU A 410 30.87 10.54 -10.79
N LEU A 411 31.40 9.56 -11.52
CA LEU A 411 32.55 9.75 -12.42
C LEU A 411 32.29 9.07 -13.77
N PRO A 412 31.87 9.84 -14.79
CA PRO A 412 31.64 9.32 -16.14
C PRO A 412 32.93 8.86 -16.84
N ASP A 413 34.07 9.46 -16.49
CA ASP A 413 35.40 9.11 -17.02
C ASP A 413 35.79 7.69 -16.58
N LEU A 414 35.75 6.75 -17.53
CA LEU A 414 35.93 5.33 -17.26
C LEU A 414 37.32 5.01 -16.70
N GLU A 415 38.39 5.58 -17.27
CA GLU A 415 39.78 5.28 -16.88
C GLU A 415 40.05 5.74 -15.44
N LYS A 416 39.65 6.98 -15.13
CA LYS A 416 39.79 7.50 -13.76
C LYS A 416 38.93 6.75 -12.76
N ARG A 417 37.71 6.36 -13.15
CA ARG A 417 36.82 5.57 -12.30
C ARG A 417 37.42 4.19 -12.01
N THR A 418 37.98 3.52 -13.02
CA THR A 418 38.63 2.21 -12.80
C THR A 418 39.84 2.33 -11.88
N ASP A 419 40.67 3.35 -12.05
CA ASP A 419 41.84 3.58 -11.20
C ASP A 419 41.45 3.88 -9.76
N ASN A 420 40.43 4.71 -9.54
CA ASN A 420 39.93 5.04 -8.21
C ASN A 420 39.29 3.82 -7.53
N ASN A 421 38.48 3.04 -8.25
CA ASN A 421 37.86 1.84 -7.71
C ASN A 421 38.89 0.75 -7.40
N GLU A 422 39.96 0.66 -8.18
CA GLU A 422 41.07 -0.26 -7.89
C GLU A 422 41.86 0.18 -6.65
N LYS A 423 42.11 1.48 -6.46
CA LYS A 423 42.66 2.01 -5.21
C LYS A 423 41.75 1.71 -4.03
N ALA A 424 40.44 1.93 -4.16
CA ALA A 424 39.46 1.65 -3.10
C ALA A 424 39.47 0.17 -2.70
N ARG A 425 39.59 -0.76 -3.67
CA ARG A 425 39.69 -2.20 -3.39
C ARG A 425 40.95 -2.55 -2.58
N ARG A 426 42.10 -1.98 -2.93
CA ARG A 426 43.35 -2.18 -2.17
C ARG A 426 43.24 -1.66 -0.73
N LEU A 427 42.59 -0.51 -0.55
CA LEU A 427 42.32 0.04 0.78
C LEU A 427 41.31 -0.81 1.54
N ALA A 428 40.33 -1.42 0.86
CA ALA A 428 39.38 -2.35 1.47
C ALA A 428 40.08 -3.58 2.05
N ASP A 429 41.06 -4.15 1.34
CA ASP A 429 41.85 -5.28 1.82
C ASP A 429 42.65 -4.91 3.09
N GLN A 430 43.27 -3.74 3.09
CA GLN A 430 43.98 -3.21 4.26
C GLN A 430 43.02 -2.96 5.43
N PHE A 431 41.84 -2.41 5.17
CA PHE A 431 40.84 -2.12 6.19
C PHE A 431 40.32 -3.40 6.83
N ALA A 432 40.00 -4.40 6.01
CA ALA A 432 39.54 -5.70 6.48
C ALA A 432 40.60 -6.44 7.30
N SER A 433 41.90 -6.24 7.04
CA SER A 433 42.97 -6.82 7.85
C SER A 433 43.10 -6.20 9.25
N GLN A 434 42.61 -4.96 9.44
CA GLN A 434 42.67 -4.25 10.72
C GLN A 434 41.39 -4.40 11.55
N VAL A 435 40.27 -4.76 10.92
CA VAL A 435 39.02 -5.04 11.62
C VAL A 435 39.00 -6.50 12.09
N PRO A 436 38.83 -6.76 13.40
CA PRO A 436 38.67 -8.11 13.91
C PRO A 436 37.48 -8.84 13.30
N GLU A 437 37.70 -10.07 12.82
CA GLU A 437 36.65 -10.89 12.23
C GLU A 437 35.59 -11.30 13.25
N LEU A 438 34.33 -11.31 12.81
CA LEU A 438 33.17 -11.79 13.57
C LEU A 438 32.95 -11.07 14.92
N GLU A 439 33.43 -9.84 15.09
CA GLU A 439 33.26 -9.07 16.33
C GLU A 439 32.24 -7.92 16.20
N PHE A 440 32.19 -7.28 15.03
CA PHE A 440 31.36 -6.10 14.77
C PHE A 440 30.21 -6.43 13.82
N SER A 441 29.07 -5.77 14.01
CA SER A 441 27.95 -5.95 13.09
C SER A 441 28.22 -5.17 11.79
N PRO A 442 27.69 -5.63 10.65
CA PRO A 442 27.70 -4.85 9.41
C PRO A 442 27.23 -3.40 9.60
N ALA A 443 26.20 -3.17 10.44
CA ALA A 443 25.71 -1.83 10.74
C ALA A 443 26.73 -0.96 11.51
N ASP A 444 27.48 -1.53 12.45
CA ASP A 444 28.52 -0.81 13.20
C ASP A 444 29.60 -0.28 12.24
N ILE A 445 30.09 -1.18 11.37
CA ILE A 445 31.15 -0.87 10.39
C ILE A 445 30.63 0.14 9.36
N PHE A 446 29.42 -0.08 8.83
CA PHE A 446 28.82 0.83 7.86
C PHE A 446 28.65 2.24 8.43
N SER A 447 28.24 2.37 9.70
CA SER A 447 28.10 3.65 10.38
C SER A 447 29.45 4.37 10.53
N PHE A 448 30.52 3.65 10.89
CA PHE A 448 31.87 4.20 10.97
C PHE A 448 32.39 4.69 9.61
N LEU A 449 32.18 3.90 8.54
CA LEU A 449 32.63 4.26 7.20
C LEU A 449 31.84 5.44 6.65
N LEU A 450 30.54 5.54 6.93
CA LEU A 450 29.74 6.71 6.55
C LEU A 450 30.19 7.99 7.26
N ALA A 451 30.64 7.91 8.51
CA ALA A 451 31.22 9.06 9.20
C ALA A 451 32.55 9.53 8.54
N ASN A 452 33.23 8.63 7.82
CA ASN A 452 34.46 8.88 7.09
C ASN A 452 34.29 8.86 5.56
N ARG A 453 33.07 9.08 5.05
CA ARG A 453 32.71 8.89 3.63
C ARG A 453 33.57 9.68 2.63
N ASP A 454 34.12 10.81 3.06
CA ASP A 454 34.88 11.71 2.20
C ASP A 454 36.36 11.29 2.05
N SER A 455 36.87 10.39 2.91
CA SER A 455 38.29 10.00 2.93
C SER A 455 38.48 8.52 3.27
N PRO A 456 38.72 7.64 2.26
CA PRO A 456 38.97 6.22 2.51
C PRO A 456 40.29 5.97 3.27
N SER A 457 41.31 6.81 3.04
CA SER A 457 42.55 6.78 3.80
C SER A 457 42.37 7.26 5.25
N GLY A 458 41.44 8.20 5.50
CA GLY A 458 41.09 8.63 6.85
C GLY A 458 40.45 7.51 7.66
N ALA A 459 39.51 6.78 7.05
CA ALA A 459 38.89 5.61 7.66
C ALA A 459 39.93 4.55 8.09
N LEU A 460 40.98 4.34 7.29
CA LEU A 460 42.09 3.44 7.62
C LEU A 460 42.96 3.95 8.79
N ALA A 461 43.20 5.25 8.88
CA ALA A 461 43.97 5.82 9.97
C ALA A 461 43.21 5.72 11.32
N GLU A 462 41.88 5.86 11.27
CA GLU A 462 41.04 5.88 12.48
C GLU A 462 40.50 4.52 12.93
N VAL A 463 40.59 3.47 12.09
CA VAL A 463 39.95 2.16 12.37
C VAL A 463 40.37 1.57 13.71
N ASN A 464 41.66 1.58 14.04
CA ASN A 464 42.15 0.99 15.29
C ASN A 464 41.62 1.76 16.51
N ALA A 465 41.56 3.09 16.43
CA ALA A 465 40.98 3.92 17.48
C ALA A 465 39.47 3.70 17.62
N TRP A 466 38.76 3.46 16.52
CA TRP A 466 37.34 3.12 16.54
C TRP A 466 37.08 1.73 17.13
N VAL A 467 37.87 0.72 16.78
CA VAL A 467 37.78 -0.65 17.33
C VAL A 467 37.92 -0.62 18.85
N SER A 468 38.95 0.07 19.38
CA SER A 468 39.17 0.19 20.83
C SER A 468 38.00 0.90 21.53
N ARG A 469 37.57 2.07 21.04
CA ARG A 469 36.44 2.80 21.62
C ARG A 469 35.15 1.98 21.63
N THR A 470 34.87 1.26 20.54
CA THR A 470 33.66 0.44 20.42
C THR A 470 33.70 -0.78 21.34
N ARG A 471 34.88 -1.35 21.60
CA ARG A 471 35.07 -2.41 22.60
C ARG A 471 34.78 -1.90 24.01
N ASP A 472 35.30 -0.73 24.35
CA ASP A 472 35.08 -0.11 25.67
C ASP A 472 33.58 0.18 25.89
N ASP A 473 32.92 0.78 24.89
CA ASP A 473 31.47 1.04 24.93
C ASP A 473 30.65 -0.26 25.06
N LYS A 474 31.03 -1.32 24.34
CA LYS A 474 30.37 -2.64 24.46
C LYS A 474 30.63 -3.28 25.82
N ALA A 475 31.80 -3.08 26.41
CA ALA A 475 32.12 -3.58 27.75
C ALA A 475 31.32 -2.85 28.83
N LEU A 476 31.20 -1.52 28.74
CA LEU A 476 30.34 -0.69 29.62
C LEU A 476 28.87 -1.14 29.56
N ARG A 477 28.32 -1.31 28.34
CA ARG A 477 26.94 -1.78 28.17
C ARG A 477 26.70 -3.19 28.70
N ARG A 478 27.70 -4.08 28.64
CA ARG A 478 27.61 -5.41 29.26
C ARG A 478 27.73 -5.33 30.78
N GLY A 479 28.51 -4.40 31.33
CA GLY A 479 28.61 -4.19 32.78
C GLY A 479 27.28 -3.74 33.39
N ASP A 480 26.58 -2.82 32.74
CA ASP A 480 25.28 -2.31 33.23
C ASP A 480 24.16 -3.35 33.18
N SER A 481 24.23 -4.36 32.30
CA SER A 481 23.20 -5.40 32.21
C SER A 481 23.20 -6.38 33.39
N TRP A 482 24.32 -6.54 34.11
CA TRP A 482 24.39 -7.38 35.32
C TRP A 482 23.86 -6.67 36.56
N VAL A 483 23.98 -5.33 36.62
CA VAL A 483 23.54 -4.51 37.77
C VAL A 483 22.01 -4.39 37.84
N GLN A 484 21.29 -4.71 36.77
CA GLN A 484 19.81 -4.71 36.73
C GLN A 484 19.16 -6.09 36.98
N SER A 485 19.95 -7.11 37.29
CA SER A 485 19.50 -8.49 37.48
C SER A 485 19.85 -9.08 38.84
N ASP A 486 20.13 -8.24 39.84
CA ASP A 486 20.28 -8.62 41.26
C ASP A 486 19.13 -8.08 42.12
#